data_AF-A0AAW6D825-F1
#
_entry.id   AF-A0AAW6D825-F1
#
_cell.length_a   1.000
_cell.length_b   1.000
_cell.length_c   1.000
_cell.angle_alpha   90.00
_cell.angle_beta   90.00
_cell.angle_gamma   90.00
#
_symmetry.space_group_name_H-M   'P 1'
#
loop_
_entity.id
_entity.type
_entity.pdbx_description
1 polymer ?
#
loop_
_entity_poly.entity_id
_entity_poly.type
_entity_poly.pdbx_seq_one_letter_code
_entity_poly.pdbx_strand_id
1 'polypeptide(L)'
;MESTERIKNIESRLKKWNLKVSLISLWGPAVLLLIEIITQLFGECIHSTISSWLSQLFSWLSPKLLISFILFAVIVKALYELFNLNTQYLMEHDETIIVVPRKLKHIYGLTAYKAVQKGVNYTKNVDILLDNGLKMLSEKLYTCLITLTTIIVLTDSKEPSSKLASCLSFFIITTFLYGLSFYFISDMLNSKKRKLSEYFLLVLCSTYNVLAAVCFLILLLAIAHPYPDGWKYFTAIYFIPAFAFTTLMFCTYRFEFIKIDKLKKYLESSEGMDLD
;
A
#
# COMPACT_ATOMS: atom_id res chain seq x y z
N MET A 1 -6.27 29.55 -6.52
CA MET A 1 -7.66 29.28 -6.04
C MET A 1 -8.16 27.92 -6.53
N GLU A 2 -7.97 27.56 -7.80
CA GLU A 2 -8.41 26.29 -8.41
C GLU A 2 -7.65 25.03 -7.92
N SER A 3 -6.41 25.17 -7.43
CA SER A 3 -5.60 24.04 -6.93
C SER A 3 -6.02 23.60 -5.51
N THR A 4 -6.29 24.57 -4.63
CA THR A 4 -6.77 24.33 -3.26
C THR A 4 -8.14 23.66 -3.23
N GLU A 5 -9.03 24.02 -4.16
CA GLU A 5 -10.34 23.40 -4.29
C GLU A 5 -10.24 21.96 -4.83
N ARG A 6 -9.33 21.71 -5.78
CA ARG A 6 -9.02 20.36 -6.28
C ARG A 6 -8.51 19.45 -5.16
N ILE A 7 -7.60 19.92 -4.33
CA ILE A 7 -7.05 19.15 -3.19
C ILE A 7 -8.15 18.80 -2.19
N LYS A 8 -8.97 19.77 -1.77
CA LYS A 8 -10.08 19.55 -0.85
C LYS A 8 -11.09 18.51 -1.39
N ASN A 9 -11.34 18.52 -2.70
CA ASN A 9 -12.19 17.52 -3.34
C ASN A 9 -11.58 16.10 -3.27
N ILE A 10 -10.28 15.98 -3.50
CA ILE A 10 -9.57 14.69 -3.37
C ILE A 10 -9.58 14.19 -1.92
N GLU A 11 -9.32 15.05 -0.94
CA GLU A 11 -9.40 14.68 0.48
C GLU A 11 -10.81 14.18 0.87
N SER A 12 -11.86 14.86 0.39
CA SER A 12 -13.25 14.42 0.61
C SER A 12 -13.53 13.05 0.01
N ARG A 13 -13.05 12.80 -1.23
CA ARG A 13 -13.15 11.49 -1.88
C ARG A 13 -12.40 10.42 -1.10
N LEU A 14 -11.18 10.72 -0.66
CA LEU A 14 -10.34 9.80 0.09
C LEU A 14 -11.01 9.41 1.42
N LYS A 15 -11.59 10.36 2.16
CA LYS A 15 -12.38 10.08 3.37
C LYS A 15 -13.55 9.13 3.08
N LYS A 16 -14.28 9.34 1.98
CA LYS A 16 -15.37 8.44 1.56
C LYS A 16 -14.86 7.02 1.26
N TRP A 17 -13.74 6.88 0.56
CA TRP A 17 -13.15 5.57 0.27
C TRP A 17 -12.58 4.88 1.49
N ASN A 18 -11.94 5.63 2.39
CA ASN A 18 -11.45 5.14 3.68
C ASN A 18 -12.59 4.58 4.56
N LEU A 19 -13.75 5.23 4.54
CA LEU A 19 -14.95 4.73 5.22
C LEU A 19 -15.45 3.43 4.57
N LYS A 20 -15.49 3.36 3.24
CA LYS A 20 -15.86 2.13 2.53
C LYS A 20 -14.89 0.98 2.84
N VAL A 21 -13.59 1.24 2.85
CA VAL A 21 -12.58 0.23 3.25
C VAL A 21 -12.83 -0.22 4.68
N SER A 22 -13.09 0.69 5.61
CA SER A 22 -13.38 0.34 7.00
C SER A 22 -14.63 -0.54 7.13
N LEU A 23 -15.68 -0.23 6.37
CA LEU A 23 -16.92 -1.00 6.38
C LEU A 23 -16.72 -2.39 5.79
N ILE A 24 -16.10 -2.48 4.61
CA ILE A 24 -15.94 -3.77 3.91
C ILE A 24 -14.86 -4.63 4.57
N SER A 25 -13.78 -4.06 5.11
CA SER A 25 -12.78 -4.84 5.89
C SER A 25 -13.35 -5.49 7.14
N LEU A 26 -14.41 -4.91 7.73
CA LEU A 26 -15.12 -5.48 8.87
C LEU A 26 -16.17 -6.51 8.40
N TRP A 27 -17.07 -6.11 7.51
CA TRP A 27 -18.22 -6.92 7.12
C TRP A 27 -17.87 -7.99 6.10
N GLY A 28 -16.87 -7.78 5.25
CA GLY A 28 -16.45 -8.72 4.21
C GLY A 28 -16.07 -10.09 4.78
N PRO A 29 -15.10 -10.17 5.71
CA PRO A 29 -14.76 -11.42 6.38
C PRO A 29 -15.94 -12.03 7.15
N ALA A 30 -16.77 -11.21 7.82
CA ALA A 30 -17.93 -11.69 8.57
C ALA A 30 -18.99 -12.34 7.66
N VAL A 31 -19.32 -11.70 6.53
CA VAL A 31 -20.24 -12.24 5.52
C VAL A 31 -19.70 -13.52 4.91
N LEU A 32 -18.40 -13.57 4.60
CA LEU A 32 -17.77 -14.77 4.05
C LEU A 32 -17.82 -15.94 5.04
N LEU A 33 -17.52 -15.69 6.32
CA LEU A 33 -17.63 -16.69 7.38
C LEU A 33 -19.08 -17.17 7.58
N LEU A 34 -20.05 -16.26 7.54
CA LEU A 34 -21.47 -16.59 7.66
C LEU A 34 -21.95 -17.46 6.48
N ILE A 35 -21.55 -17.14 5.26
CA ILE A 35 -21.83 -17.96 4.07
C ILE A 35 -21.24 -19.36 4.25
N GLU A 36 -20.01 -19.46 4.74
CA GLU A 36 -19.37 -20.76 4.95
C GLU A 36 -20.10 -21.61 6.00
N ILE A 37 -20.45 -21.00 7.15
CA ILE A 37 -21.18 -21.69 8.22
C ILE A 37 -22.55 -22.16 7.72
N ILE A 38 -23.29 -21.31 7.00
CA ILE A 38 -24.58 -21.70 6.41
C ILE A 38 -24.39 -22.86 5.43
N THR A 39 -23.36 -22.82 4.59
CA THR A 39 -23.07 -23.88 3.62
C THR A 39 -22.75 -25.20 4.32
N GLN A 40 -22.00 -25.16 5.42
CA GLN A 40 -21.68 -26.34 6.23
C GLN A 40 -22.90 -26.88 6.99
N LEU A 41 -23.78 -26.02 7.50
CA LEU A 41 -24.96 -26.41 8.28
C LEU A 41 -26.12 -26.95 7.42
N PHE A 42 -26.32 -26.40 6.22
CA PHE A 42 -27.50 -26.68 5.40
C PHE A 42 -27.22 -27.53 4.14
N GLY A 43 -26.03 -28.14 4.03
CA GLY A 43 -25.66 -29.24 3.12
C GLY A 43 -26.29 -29.29 1.70
N GLU A 44 -25.46 -29.17 0.65
CA GLU A 44 -25.73 -29.36 -0.80
C GLU A 44 -26.89 -28.56 -1.45
N CYS A 45 -28.05 -28.44 -0.83
CA CYS A 45 -29.25 -27.81 -1.40
C CYS A 45 -29.05 -26.30 -1.61
N ILE A 46 -28.47 -25.60 -0.62
CA ILE A 46 -28.13 -24.17 -0.74
C ILE A 46 -26.87 -23.98 -1.60
N HIS A 47 -25.90 -24.91 -1.53
CA HIS A 47 -24.71 -24.86 -2.37
C HIS A 47 -25.05 -24.95 -3.86
N SER A 48 -26.00 -25.80 -4.25
CA SER A 48 -26.47 -25.90 -5.64
C SER A 48 -27.17 -24.61 -6.10
N THR A 49 -27.94 -23.97 -5.23
CA THR A 49 -28.71 -22.75 -5.59
C THR A 49 -27.80 -21.53 -5.71
N ILE A 50 -26.89 -21.34 -4.75
CA ILE A 50 -25.93 -20.23 -4.75
C ILE A 50 -24.87 -20.43 -5.84
N SER A 51 -24.36 -21.66 -6.01
CA SER A 51 -23.39 -21.94 -7.08
C SER A 51 -24.03 -21.88 -8.47
N SER A 52 -25.28 -22.30 -8.64
CA SER A 52 -26.04 -22.13 -9.90
C SER A 52 -26.15 -20.66 -10.30
N TRP A 53 -26.53 -19.78 -9.35
CA TRP A 53 -26.68 -18.36 -9.62
C TRP A 53 -25.35 -17.66 -9.90
N LEU A 54 -24.28 -18.02 -9.19
CA LEU A 54 -22.93 -17.46 -9.39
C LEU A 54 -22.23 -18.02 -10.64
N SER A 55 -22.37 -19.31 -10.92
CA SER A 55 -21.78 -19.96 -12.11
C SER A 55 -22.39 -19.47 -13.41
N GLN A 56 -23.66 -19.01 -13.40
CA GLN A 56 -24.30 -18.32 -14.53
C GLN A 56 -23.64 -16.97 -14.85
N LEU A 57 -23.05 -16.28 -13.87
CA LEU A 57 -22.37 -14.99 -14.06
C LEU A 57 -20.86 -15.16 -14.30
N PHE A 58 -20.21 -16.12 -13.62
CA PHE A 58 -18.78 -16.41 -13.78
C PHE A 58 -18.50 -17.89 -13.48
N SER A 59 -18.33 -18.72 -14.52
CA SER A 59 -18.15 -20.17 -14.37
C SER A 59 -16.89 -20.59 -13.60
N TRP A 60 -15.88 -19.72 -13.47
CA TRP A 60 -14.67 -20.01 -12.67
C TRP A 60 -14.75 -19.50 -11.22
N LEU A 61 -15.58 -18.48 -10.92
CA LEU A 61 -15.39 -17.64 -9.74
C LEU A 61 -16.21 -18.14 -8.54
N SER A 62 -15.55 -18.78 -7.57
CA SER A 62 -16.20 -19.17 -6.32
C SER A 62 -16.65 -17.93 -5.51
N PRO A 63 -17.72 -18.02 -4.71
CA PRO A 63 -18.18 -16.90 -3.87
C PRO A 63 -17.07 -16.32 -2.97
N LYS A 64 -16.13 -17.17 -2.52
CA LYS A 64 -14.94 -16.78 -1.75
C LYS A 64 -14.02 -15.84 -2.54
N LEU A 65 -13.85 -16.10 -3.84
CA LEU A 65 -13.05 -15.28 -4.75
C LEU A 65 -13.75 -13.95 -5.08
N LEU A 66 -15.07 -13.97 -5.29
CA LEU A 66 -15.84 -12.77 -5.63
C LEU A 66 -15.80 -11.73 -4.49
N ILE A 67 -16.07 -12.13 -3.25
CA ILE A 67 -16.05 -11.22 -2.09
C ILE A 67 -14.64 -10.64 -1.91
N SER A 68 -13.62 -11.48 -2.04
CA SER A 68 -12.23 -11.06 -1.94
C SER A 68 -11.81 -10.09 -3.06
N PHE A 69 -12.34 -10.28 -4.28
CA PHE A 69 -12.09 -9.39 -5.41
C PHE A 69 -12.75 -8.02 -5.21
N ILE A 70 -13.99 -7.99 -4.70
CA ILE A 70 -14.69 -6.73 -4.37
C ILE A 70 -13.91 -5.96 -3.30
N LEU A 71 -13.48 -6.66 -2.25
CA LEU A 71 -12.60 -6.12 -1.20
C LEU A 71 -11.35 -5.49 -1.80
N PHE A 72 -10.65 -6.23 -2.65
CA PHE A 72 -9.45 -5.75 -3.33
C PHE A 72 -9.72 -4.49 -4.17
N ALA A 73 -10.81 -4.47 -4.95
CA ALA A 73 -11.14 -3.32 -5.79
C ALA A 73 -11.36 -2.04 -4.98
N VAL A 74 -12.03 -2.14 -3.82
CA VAL A 74 -12.23 -0.99 -2.93
C VAL A 74 -10.91 -0.51 -2.33
N ILE A 75 -10.05 -1.43 -1.90
CA ILE A 75 -8.73 -1.12 -1.33
C ILE A 75 -7.82 -0.45 -2.38
N VAL A 76 -7.73 -1.01 -3.58
CA VAL A 76 -6.96 -0.42 -4.68
C VAL A 76 -7.47 0.98 -5.01
N LYS A 77 -8.79 1.17 -5.01
CA LYS A 77 -9.36 2.48 -5.25
C LYS A 77 -8.98 3.48 -4.15
N ALA A 78 -9.02 3.09 -2.88
CA ALA A 78 -8.58 3.95 -1.78
C ALA A 78 -7.07 4.30 -1.88
N LEU A 79 -6.22 3.31 -2.17
CA LEU A 79 -4.79 3.52 -2.39
C LEU A 79 -4.54 4.44 -3.60
N TYR A 80 -5.30 4.27 -4.69
CA TYR A 80 -5.22 5.14 -5.86
C TYR A 80 -5.57 6.59 -5.52
N GLU A 81 -6.64 6.84 -4.74
CA GLU A 81 -6.97 8.20 -4.32
C GLU A 81 -5.88 8.80 -3.42
N LEU A 82 -5.27 8.00 -2.54
CA LEU A 82 -4.16 8.41 -1.70
C LEU A 82 -2.91 8.77 -2.53
N PHE A 83 -2.57 7.96 -3.54
CA PHE A 83 -1.47 8.27 -4.47
C PHE A 83 -1.79 9.47 -5.35
N ASN A 84 -3.04 9.65 -5.76
CA ASN A 84 -3.46 10.83 -6.51
C ASN A 84 -3.28 12.10 -5.66
N LEU A 85 -3.65 12.06 -4.37
CA LEU A 85 -3.38 13.17 -3.44
C LEU A 85 -1.88 13.47 -3.34
N ASN A 86 -1.05 12.44 -3.15
CA ASN A 86 0.41 12.54 -3.13
C ASN A 86 0.95 13.21 -4.40
N THR A 87 0.51 12.77 -5.58
CA THR A 87 0.96 13.31 -6.87
C THR A 87 0.54 14.76 -7.05
N GLN A 88 -0.71 15.12 -6.73
CA GLN A 88 -1.20 16.49 -6.87
C GLN A 88 -0.43 17.45 -5.98
N TYR A 89 -0.13 17.06 -4.74
CA TYR A 89 0.69 17.87 -3.83
C TYR A 89 2.14 18.02 -4.27
N LEU A 90 2.72 17.00 -4.92
CA LEU A 90 4.08 17.10 -5.47
C LEU A 90 4.15 17.94 -6.75
N MET A 91 3.03 18.06 -7.47
CA MET A 91 2.91 18.87 -8.69
C MET A 91 2.50 20.32 -8.41
N GLU A 92 1.89 20.60 -7.25
CA GLU A 92 1.64 21.95 -6.77
C GLU A 92 2.98 22.59 -6.39
N HIS A 93 3.62 23.22 -7.38
CA HIS A 93 4.83 23.99 -7.16
C HIS A 93 4.47 25.28 -6.42
N ASP A 94 5.10 25.54 -5.27
CA ASP A 94 5.22 26.91 -4.77
C ASP A 94 5.81 27.72 -5.94
N GLU A 95 5.09 28.75 -6.39
CA GLU A 95 5.32 29.43 -7.67
C GLU A 95 6.72 30.09 -7.78
N THR A 96 7.51 30.05 -6.71
CA THR A 96 8.89 30.51 -6.64
C THR A 96 9.88 29.42 -7.06
N ILE A 97 10.26 29.42 -8.34
CA ILE A 97 11.43 28.66 -8.80
C ILE A 97 12.67 29.18 -8.04
N ILE A 98 13.30 28.33 -7.24
CA ILE A 98 14.54 28.69 -6.54
C ILE A 98 15.67 28.76 -7.58
N VAL A 99 16.39 29.88 -7.60
CA VAL A 99 17.55 30.07 -8.48
C VAL A 99 18.74 29.30 -7.92
N VAL A 100 18.90 28.04 -8.33
CA VAL A 100 20.03 27.20 -7.90
C VAL A 100 21.23 27.37 -8.86
N PRO A 101 22.43 27.74 -8.36
CA PRO A 101 23.62 27.88 -9.20
C PRO A 101 23.92 26.63 -10.02
N ARG A 102 24.13 26.79 -11.34
CA ARG A 102 24.37 25.66 -12.28
C ARG A 102 25.58 24.81 -11.90
N LYS A 103 26.58 25.38 -11.22
CA LYS A 103 27.77 24.65 -10.74
C LYS A 103 27.40 23.49 -9.79
N LEU A 104 26.33 23.65 -9.01
CA LEU A 104 25.87 22.64 -8.06
C LEU A 104 25.27 21.39 -8.74
N LYS A 105 24.86 21.50 -10.01
CA LYS A 105 24.38 20.35 -10.80
C LYS A 105 25.45 19.27 -10.97
N HIS A 106 26.72 19.65 -11.13
CA HIS A 106 27.82 18.68 -11.26
C HIS A 106 28.19 18.02 -9.92
N ILE A 107 28.01 18.75 -8.80
CA ILE A 107 28.39 18.30 -7.46
C ILE A 107 27.30 17.40 -6.85
N TYR A 108 26.04 17.80 -6.97
CA TYR A 108 24.90 17.13 -6.33
C TYR A 108 24.06 16.28 -7.30
N GLY A 109 24.33 16.36 -8.60
CA GLY A 109 23.63 15.60 -9.63
C GLY A 109 22.33 16.25 -10.13
N LEU A 110 21.84 15.78 -11.28
CA LEU A 110 20.69 16.37 -11.97
C LEU A 110 19.38 16.22 -11.18
N THR A 111 19.16 15.07 -10.54
CA THR A 111 17.92 14.78 -9.79
C THR A 111 17.78 15.73 -8.61
N ALA A 112 18.84 15.85 -7.79
CA ALA A 112 18.83 16.73 -6.64
C ALA A 112 18.70 18.19 -7.03
N TYR A 113 19.42 18.61 -8.06
CA TYR A 113 19.31 19.95 -8.64
C TYR A 113 17.87 20.28 -9.06
N LYS A 114 17.23 19.40 -9.85
CA LYS A 114 15.84 19.62 -10.31
C LYS A 114 14.84 19.60 -9.16
N ALA A 115 15.00 18.71 -8.18
CA ALA A 115 14.09 18.60 -7.04
C ALA A 115 14.12 19.87 -6.18
N VAL A 116 15.31 20.43 -5.94
CA VAL A 116 15.47 21.68 -5.18
C VAL A 116 15.03 22.89 -5.99
N GLN A 117 15.37 22.97 -7.28
CA GLN A 117 14.93 24.05 -8.17
C GLN A 117 13.39 24.15 -8.26
N LYS A 118 12.70 23.01 -8.23
CA LYS A 118 11.22 22.93 -8.25
C LYS A 118 10.56 23.19 -6.89
N GLY A 119 11.32 23.49 -5.83
CA GLY A 119 10.78 23.78 -4.51
C GLY A 119 10.02 22.62 -3.88
N VAL A 120 10.31 21.36 -4.23
CA VAL A 120 9.46 20.23 -3.80
C VAL A 120 9.50 20.05 -2.27
N ASN A 121 8.33 20.15 -1.65
CA ASN A 121 8.14 20.01 -0.21
C ASN A 121 7.69 18.59 0.18
N TYR A 122 8.64 17.65 0.13
CA TYR A 122 8.40 16.25 0.50
C TYR A 122 7.95 16.06 1.95
N THR A 123 8.37 16.93 2.89
CA THR A 123 8.04 16.82 4.31
C THR A 123 6.57 17.17 4.57
N LYS A 124 6.04 18.22 3.94
CA LYS A 124 4.62 18.57 4.03
C LYS A 124 3.73 17.43 3.50
N ASN A 125 4.19 16.76 2.45
CA ASN A 125 3.49 15.64 1.86
C ASN A 125 3.42 14.41 2.80
N VAL A 126 4.42 14.24 3.68
CA VAL A 126 4.38 13.21 4.73
C VAL A 126 3.21 13.45 5.68
N ASP A 127 3.06 14.69 6.17
CA ASP A 127 1.97 15.08 7.06
C ASP A 127 0.62 14.79 6.41
N ILE A 128 0.44 15.27 5.17
CA ILE A 128 -0.82 15.10 4.43
C ILE A 128 -1.22 13.63 4.31
N LEU A 129 -0.29 12.74 3.98
CA LEU A 129 -0.60 11.32 3.77
C LEU A 129 -0.85 10.57 5.08
N LEU A 130 -0.11 10.92 6.14
CA LEU A 130 -0.36 10.38 7.48
C LEU A 130 -1.73 10.83 8.01
N ASP A 131 -2.04 12.13 7.88
CA ASP A 131 -3.29 12.74 8.38
C ASP A 131 -4.51 12.29 7.57
N ASN A 132 -4.33 11.98 6.29
CA ASN A 132 -5.42 11.51 5.42
C ASN A 132 -5.58 9.97 5.40
N GLY A 133 -5.09 9.29 6.45
CA GLY A 133 -5.54 7.95 6.79
C GLY A 133 -4.70 6.82 6.22
N LEU A 134 -3.44 7.06 5.81
CA LEU A 134 -2.52 5.99 5.42
C LEU A 134 -2.39 4.91 6.51
N LYS A 135 -2.20 5.33 7.77
CA LYS A 135 -2.12 4.40 8.91
C LYS A 135 -3.36 3.53 9.03
N MET A 136 -4.53 4.18 9.05
CA MET A 136 -5.82 3.49 9.14
C MET A 136 -6.01 2.52 7.98
N LEU A 137 -5.65 2.94 6.76
CA LEU A 137 -5.75 2.10 5.57
C LEU A 137 -4.85 0.87 5.67
N SER A 138 -3.59 1.02 6.09
CA SER A 138 -2.68 -0.09 6.35
C SER A 138 -3.21 -1.05 7.43
N GLU A 139 -3.72 -0.53 8.55
CA GLU A 139 -4.29 -1.36 9.62
C GLU A 139 -5.49 -2.16 9.13
N LYS A 140 -6.45 -1.52 8.46
CA LYS A 140 -7.66 -2.18 7.94
C LYS A 140 -7.31 -3.22 6.87
N LEU A 141 -6.36 -2.91 5.99
CA LEU A 141 -5.89 -3.83 4.97
C LEU A 141 -5.23 -5.05 5.61
N TYR A 142 -4.28 -4.85 6.52
CA TYR A 142 -3.60 -5.93 7.22
C TYR A 142 -4.58 -6.86 7.95
N THR A 143 -5.45 -6.30 8.80
CA THR A 143 -6.44 -7.09 9.54
C THR A 143 -7.33 -7.86 8.58
N CYS A 144 -7.84 -7.23 7.52
CA CYS A 144 -8.69 -7.90 6.54
C CYS A 144 -7.98 -9.07 5.85
N LEU A 145 -6.75 -8.86 5.36
CA LEU A 145 -5.97 -9.89 4.65
C LEU A 145 -5.69 -11.09 5.55
N ILE A 146 -5.29 -10.83 6.79
CA ILE A 146 -5.02 -11.88 7.77
C ILE A 146 -6.30 -12.63 8.11
N THR A 147 -7.40 -11.95 8.42
CA THR A 147 -8.68 -12.59 8.75
C THR A 147 -9.19 -13.46 7.60
N LEU A 148 -9.16 -12.97 6.34
CA LEU A 148 -9.57 -13.77 5.19
C LEU A 148 -8.69 -15.00 5.01
N THR A 149 -7.36 -14.83 5.11
CA THR A 149 -6.42 -15.95 5.00
C THR A 149 -6.68 -17.00 6.08
N THR A 150 -6.93 -16.56 7.33
CA THR A 150 -7.29 -17.46 8.44
C THR A 150 -8.59 -18.20 8.18
N ILE A 151 -9.64 -17.51 7.70
CA ILE A 151 -10.92 -18.16 7.36
C ILE A 151 -10.69 -19.21 6.27
N ILE A 152 -9.90 -18.91 5.23
CA ILE A 152 -9.60 -19.87 4.18
C ILE A 152 -8.88 -21.10 4.74
N VAL A 153 -7.88 -20.90 5.59
CA VAL A 153 -7.14 -22.00 6.25
C VAL A 153 -8.07 -22.88 7.09
N LEU A 154 -8.93 -22.28 7.92
CA LEU A 154 -9.82 -23.01 8.82
C LEU A 154 -10.93 -23.78 8.10
N THR A 155 -11.31 -23.35 6.91
CA THR A 155 -12.45 -23.91 6.17
C THR A 155 -12.03 -24.96 5.13
N ASP A 156 -10.76 -24.96 4.71
CA ASP A 156 -10.20 -25.89 3.72
C ASP A 156 -9.29 -26.97 4.36
N SER A 157 -9.13 -27.00 5.70
CA SER A 157 -8.20 -27.88 6.40
C SER A 157 -8.73 -29.30 6.62
N LYS A 158 -8.59 -30.16 5.61
CA LYS A 158 -8.62 -31.62 5.83
C LYS A 158 -7.26 -32.31 5.69
N GLU A 159 -6.27 -31.73 4.99
CA GLU A 159 -4.91 -32.31 4.87
C GLU A 159 -3.81 -31.23 4.68
N PRO A 160 -2.55 -31.50 5.08
CA PRO A 160 -1.42 -30.62 4.78
C PRO A 160 -1.18 -30.55 3.27
N SER A 161 -1.67 -29.49 2.64
CA SER A 161 -1.65 -29.30 1.19
C SER A 161 -0.77 -28.11 0.78
N SER A 162 -0.36 -28.08 -0.49
CA SER A 162 0.32 -26.94 -1.12
C SER A 162 -0.42 -25.60 -0.88
N LYS A 163 -1.76 -25.66 -0.71
CA LYS A 163 -2.59 -24.49 -0.35
C LYS A 163 -2.25 -23.96 1.04
N LEU A 164 -2.19 -24.83 2.05
CA LEU A 164 -1.87 -24.45 3.42
C LEU A 164 -0.48 -23.81 3.50
N ALA A 165 0.50 -24.39 2.80
CA ALA A 165 1.85 -23.82 2.71
C ALA A 165 1.86 -22.42 2.07
N SER A 166 1.05 -22.20 1.04
CA SER A 166 0.91 -20.88 0.38
C SER A 166 0.26 -19.85 1.30
N CYS A 167 -0.77 -20.24 2.05
CA CYS A 167 -1.40 -19.37 3.05
C CYS A 167 -0.43 -19.00 4.18
N LEU A 168 0.34 -19.97 4.67
CA LEU A 168 1.34 -19.74 5.72
C LEU A 168 2.46 -18.82 5.25
N SER A 169 2.97 -19.01 4.03
CA SER A 169 4.02 -18.13 3.50
C SER A 169 3.49 -16.71 3.27
N PHE A 170 2.25 -16.56 2.77
CA PHE A 170 1.60 -15.26 2.68
C PHE A 170 1.47 -14.59 4.06
N PHE A 171 1.01 -15.33 5.07
CA PHE A 171 0.84 -14.82 6.43
C PHE A 171 2.16 -14.33 7.01
N ILE A 172 3.22 -15.13 6.93
CA ILE A 172 4.55 -14.80 7.47
C ILE A 172 5.12 -13.55 6.79
N ILE A 173 5.14 -13.53 5.45
CA ILE A 173 5.71 -12.41 4.70
C ILE A 173 4.91 -11.13 4.97
N THR A 174 3.58 -11.21 4.92
CA THR A 174 2.70 -10.05 5.14
C THR A 174 2.88 -9.50 6.56
N THR A 175 2.90 -10.37 7.58
CA THR A 175 3.11 -9.96 8.98
C THR A 175 4.45 -9.24 9.15
N PHE A 176 5.53 -9.75 8.53
CA PHE A 176 6.83 -9.11 8.59
C PHE A 176 6.84 -7.72 7.92
N LEU A 177 6.29 -7.62 6.70
CA LEU A 177 6.23 -6.36 5.96
C LEU A 177 5.39 -5.30 6.69
N TYR A 178 4.23 -5.68 7.24
CA TYR A 178 3.39 -4.76 8.01
C TYR A 178 3.98 -4.42 9.38
N GLY A 179 4.70 -5.35 10.02
CA GLY A 179 5.47 -5.05 11.23
C GLY A 179 6.49 -3.94 10.98
N LEU A 180 7.25 -4.03 9.89
CA LEU A 180 8.15 -2.94 9.46
C LEU A 180 7.40 -1.67 9.11
N SER A 181 6.29 -1.77 8.37
CA SER A 181 5.48 -0.61 7.97
C SER A 181 4.93 0.14 9.18
N PHE A 182 4.37 -0.54 10.16
CA PHE A 182 3.84 0.08 11.38
C PHE A 182 4.94 0.65 12.26
N TYR A 183 6.10 0.00 12.33
CA TYR A 183 7.28 0.57 12.97
C TYR A 183 7.67 1.92 12.32
N PHE A 184 7.76 1.97 10.99
CA PHE A 184 8.07 3.21 10.27
C PHE A 184 6.99 4.28 10.43
N ILE A 185 5.71 3.91 10.35
CA ILE A 185 4.60 4.85 10.56
C ILE A 185 4.64 5.42 11.99
N SER A 186 4.94 4.59 12.99
CA SER A 186 5.08 5.04 14.37
C SER A 186 6.27 5.99 14.55
N ASP A 187 7.42 5.66 13.96
CA ASP A 187 8.60 6.54 13.98
C ASP A 187 8.29 7.90 13.33
N MET A 188 7.62 7.90 12.17
CA MET A 188 7.18 9.13 11.52
C MET A 188 6.20 9.91 12.41
N LEU A 189 5.19 9.29 13.00
CA LEU A 189 4.21 9.99 13.85
C LEU A 189 4.84 10.63 15.11
N ASN A 190 5.89 10.04 15.65
CA ASN A 190 6.57 10.54 16.85
C ASN A 190 7.73 11.51 16.55
N SER A 191 7.99 11.78 15.26
CA SER A 191 9.08 12.67 14.85
C SER A 191 8.78 14.12 15.21
N LYS A 192 9.63 14.72 16.05
CA LYS A 192 9.51 16.15 16.44
C LYS A 192 9.82 17.12 15.29
N LYS A 193 10.59 16.67 14.29
CA LYS A 193 10.99 17.47 13.12
C LYS A 193 10.98 16.58 11.89
N ARG A 194 10.18 16.96 10.89
CA ARG A 194 10.07 16.21 9.64
C ARG A 194 11.41 16.11 8.93
N LYS A 195 11.80 14.88 8.61
CA LYS A 195 12.97 14.59 7.78
C LYS A 195 12.53 14.16 6.39
N LEU A 196 13.35 14.50 5.40
CA LEU A 196 13.15 14.05 4.03
C LEU A 196 13.13 12.50 3.89
N SER A 197 13.84 11.80 4.78
CA SER A 197 13.81 10.34 4.89
C SER A 197 12.44 9.78 5.23
N GLU A 198 11.57 10.54 5.89
CA GLU A 198 10.21 10.09 6.25
C GLU A 198 9.34 9.91 5.01
N TYR A 199 9.50 10.77 3.99
CA TYR A 199 8.80 10.62 2.72
C TYR A 199 9.12 9.28 2.05
N PHE A 200 10.38 8.85 2.15
CA PHE A 200 10.82 7.57 1.63
C PHE A 200 10.18 6.39 2.37
N LEU A 201 10.20 6.43 3.71
CA LEU A 201 9.55 5.42 4.54
C LEU A 201 8.06 5.32 4.23
N LEU A 202 7.41 6.46 3.96
CA LEU A 202 6.01 6.52 3.59
C LEU A 202 5.72 5.86 2.23
N VAL A 203 6.55 6.12 1.21
CA VAL A 203 6.42 5.46 -0.10
C VAL A 203 6.64 3.95 0.04
N LEU A 204 7.58 3.51 0.89
CA LEU A 204 7.81 2.10 1.18
C LEU A 204 6.57 1.45 1.82
N CYS A 205 6.00 2.07 2.86
CA CYS A 205 4.76 1.60 3.50
C CYS A 205 3.60 1.49 2.51
N SER A 206 3.42 2.53 1.67
CA SER A 206 2.37 2.55 0.66
C SER A 206 2.55 1.45 -0.38
N THR A 207 3.79 1.13 -0.74
CA THR A 207 4.08 0.05 -1.70
C THR A 207 3.83 -1.33 -1.09
N TYR A 208 4.17 -1.54 0.20
CA TYR A 208 3.83 -2.78 0.89
C TYR A 208 2.32 -3.03 0.92
N ASN A 209 1.50 -2.00 1.12
CA ASN A 209 0.05 -2.11 1.02
C ASN A 209 -0.39 -2.65 -0.35
N VAL A 210 0.11 -2.04 -1.44
CA VAL A 210 -0.21 -2.46 -2.82
C VAL A 210 0.27 -3.88 -3.07
N LEU A 211 1.50 -4.20 -2.70
CA LEU A 211 2.10 -5.51 -2.93
C LEU A 211 1.34 -6.61 -2.19
N ALA A 212 1.00 -6.39 -0.92
CA ALA A 212 0.22 -7.36 -0.14
C ALA A 212 -1.16 -7.60 -0.74
N ALA A 213 -1.83 -6.55 -1.22
CA ALA A 213 -3.12 -6.67 -1.89
C ALA A 213 -3.01 -7.49 -3.19
N VAL A 214 -2.00 -7.23 -4.02
CA VAL A 214 -1.77 -7.96 -5.28
C VAL A 214 -1.42 -9.42 -5.00
N CYS A 215 -0.50 -9.67 -4.07
CA CYS A 215 -0.11 -11.03 -3.69
C CYS A 215 -1.25 -11.82 -3.05
N PHE A 216 -2.21 -11.15 -2.39
CA PHE A 216 -3.41 -11.81 -1.91
C PHE A 216 -4.29 -12.32 -3.07
N LEU A 217 -4.45 -11.56 -4.15
CA LEU A 217 -5.14 -12.08 -5.33
C LEU A 217 -4.41 -13.26 -5.97
N ILE A 218 -3.09 -13.21 -6.02
CA ILE A 218 -2.27 -14.32 -6.52
C ILE A 218 -2.43 -15.55 -5.60
N LEU A 219 -2.48 -15.35 -4.28
CA LEU A 219 -2.74 -16.42 -3.31
C LEU A 219 -4.08 -17.09 -3.60
N LEU A 220 -5.14 -16.30 -3.79
CA LEU A 220 -6.46 -16.80 -4.10
C LEU A 220 -6.48 -17.65 -5.39
N LEU A 221 -5.75 -17.23 -6.42
CA LEU A 221 -5.57 -18.03 -7.64
C LEU A 221 -4.80 -19.32 -7.39
N ALA A 222 -3.73 -19.27 -6.57
CA ALA A 222 -2.94 -20.44 -6.19
C ALA A 222 -3.75 -21.46 -5.36
N ILE A 223 -4.71 -20.98 -4.56
CA ILE A 223 -5.64 -21.82 -3.81
C ILE A 223 -6.69 -22.45 -4.73
N ALA A 224 -7.19 -21.67 -5.71
CA ALA A 224 -8.17 -22.16 -6.69
C ALA A 224 -7.58 -23.19 -7.66
N HIS A 225 -6.31 -23.01 -8.04
CA HIS A 225 -5.60 -23.89 -8.98
C HIS A 225 -4.31 -24.42 -8.32
N PRO A 226 -4.43 -25.35 -7.36
CA PRO A 226 -3.28 -25.85 -6.63
C PRO A 226 -2.39 -26.70 -7.55
N TYR A 227 -1.14 -26.27 -7.70
CA TYR A 227 -0.10 -27.05 -8.38
C TYR A 227 0.81 -27.72 -7.34
N PRO A 228 1.32 -28.95 -7.60
CA PRO A 228 2.34 -29.59 -6.75
C PRO A 228 3.53 -28.64 -6.57
N ASP A 229 3.96 -28.41 -5.33
CA ASP A 229 5.03 -27.44 -5.00
C ASP A 229 4.77 -25.97 -5.43
N GLY A 230 3.55 -25.63 -5.86
CA GLY A 230 3.16 -24.26 -6.25
C GLY A 230 3.44 -23.20 -5.19
N TRP A 231 3.39 -23.58 -3.91
CA TRP A 231 3.69 -22.70 -2.78
C TRP A 231 5.11 -22.12 -2.83
N LYS A 232 6.10 -22.84 -3.37
CA LYS A 232 7.49 -22.37 -3.51
C LYS A 232 7.55 -21.18 -4.48
N TYR A 233 6.89 -21.33 -5.63
CA TYR A 233 6.77 -20.29 -6.64
C TYR A 233 6.01 -19.07 -6.11
N PHE A 234 4.88 -19.30 -5.43
CA PHE A 234 4.12 -18.23 -4.80
C PHE A 234 4.97 -17.44 -3.79
N THR A 235 5.69 -18.15 -2.93
CA THR A 235 6.58 -17.55 -1.92
C THR A 235 7.68 -16.72 -2.58
N ALA A 236 8.30 -17.23 -3.65
CA ALA A 236 9.30 -16.49 -4.42
C ALA A 236 8.71 -15.24 -5.09
N ILE A 237 7.53 -15.35 -5.72
CA ILE A 237 6.82 -14.24 -6.37
C ILE A 237 6.44 -13.15 -5.38
N TYR A 238 6.18 -13.47 -4.11
CA TYR A 238 5.89 -12.46 -3.10
C TYR A 238 7.17 -11.87 -2.50
N PHE A 239 8.10 -12.73 -2.07
CA PHE A 239 9.29 -12.31 -1.35
C PHE A 239 10.29 -11.55 -2.23
N ILE A 240 10.54 -12.01 -3.46
CA ILE A 240 11.57 -11.41 -4.32
C ILE A 240 11.21 -9.96 -4.69
N PRO A 241 9.99 -9.64 -5.17
CA PRO A 241 9.62 -8.26 -5.47
C PRO A 241 9.62 -7.38 -4.22
N ALA A 242 9.16 -7.90 -3.06
CA ALA A 242 9.22 -7.16 -1.80
C ALA A 242 10.67 -6.78 -1.46
N PHE A 243 11.56 -7.77 -1.47
CA PHE A 243 12.97 -7.57 -1.14
C PHE A 243 13.69 -6.66 -2.15
N ALA A 244 13.48 -6.90 -3.46
CA ALA A 244 14.07 -6.10 -4.52
C ALA A 244 13.62 -4.64 -4.45
N PHE A 245 12.32 -4.40 -4.21
CA PHE A 245 11.79 -3.05 -4.07
C PHE A 245 12.36 -2.34 -2.84
N THR A 246 12.37 -3.01 -1.67
CA THR A 246 12.95 -2.44 -0.45
C THR A 246 14.44 -2.10 -0.62
N THR A 247 15.19 -2.96 -1.31
CA THR A 247 16.62 -2.73 -1.60
C THR A 247 16.82 -1.57 -2.56
N LEU A 248 16.07 -1.53 -3.67
CA LEU A 248 16.10 -0.43 -4.63
C LEU A 248 15.81 0.90 -3.94
N MET A 249 14.76 0.90 -3.13
CA MET A 249 14.36 2.04 -2.34
C MET A 249 15.50 2.46 -1.39
N PHE A 250 16.08 1.55 -0.62
CA PHE A 250 17.21 1.87 0.27
C PHE A 250 18.40 2.50 -0.49
N CYS A 251 18.72 1.97 -1.68
CA CYS A 251 19.74 2.55 -2.56
C CYS A 251 19.37 3.97 -3.00
N THR A 252 18.15 4.22 -3.47
CA THR A 252 17.71 5.57 -3.89
C THR A 252 17.80 6.58 -2.74
N TYR A 253 17.45 6.18 -1.52
CA TYR A 253 17.60 7.02 -0.35
C TYR A 253 19.06 7.42 -0.11
N ARG A 254 19.97 6.43 -0.11
CA ARG A 254 21.40 6.65 0.14
C ARG A 254 22.07 7.52 -0.92
N PHE A 255 21.71 7.36 -2.19
CA PHE A 255 22.41 8.03 -3.29
C PHE A 255 21.81 9.37 -3.72
N GLU A 256 20.48 9.49 -3.74
CA GLU A 256 19.80 10.67 -4.32
C GLU A 256 19.29 11.63 -3.23
N PHE A 257 18.62 11.11 -2.20
CA PHE A 257 17.97 11.95 -1.19
C PHE A 257 18.95 12.60 -0.21
N ILE A 258 20.04 11.92 0.14
CA ILE A 258 21.14 12.55 0.90
C ILE A 258 21.71 13.76 0.15
N LYS A 259 21.79 13.70 -1.19
CA LYS A 259 22.27 14.83 -2.00
C LYS A 259 21.25 15.98 -2.01
N ILE A 260 19.95 15.68 -2.07
CA ILE A 260 18.88 16.70 -1.95
C ILE A 260 18.98 17.42 -0.60
N ASP A 261 19.09 16.68 0.51
CA ASP A 261 19.16 17.25 1.86
C ASP A 261 20.41 18.14 2.04
N LYS A 262 21.57 17.67 1.58
CA LYS A 262 22.81 18.47 1.61
C LYS A 262 22.70 19.74 0.77
N LEU A 263 22.10 19.65 -0.42
CA LEU A 263 21.92 20.81 -1.31
C LEU A 263 20.96 21.85 -0.69
N LYS A 264 19.85 21.42 -0.08
CA LYS A 264 18.93 22.33 0.62
C LYS A 264 19.63 23.07 1.76
N LYS A 265 20.35 22.34 2.63
CA LYS A 265 21.12 22.93 3.74
C LYS A 265 22.20 23.91 3.26
N TYR A 266 22.87 23.60 2.15
CA TYR A 266 23.84 24.51 1.56
C TYR A 266 23.19 25.82 1.14
N LEU A 267 22.05 25.76 0.45
CA LEU A 267 21.33 26.96 0.01
C LEU A 267 20.80 27.79 1.19
N GLU A 268 20.22 27.13 2.20
CA GLU A 268 19.78 27.78 3.45
C GLU A 268 20.93 28.47 4.18
N SER A 269 22.13 27.86 4.18
CA SER A 269 23.32 28.48 4.78
C SER A 269 23.88 29.63 3.96
N SER A 270 23.73 29.62 2.63
CA SER A 270 24.21 30.67 1.74
C SER A 270 23.27 31.87 1.65
N GLU A 271 21.95 31.67 1.79
CA GLU A 271 20.98 32.77 1.87
C GLU A 271 21.18 33.61 3.15
N GLY A 272 21.73 33.03 4.21
CA GLY A 272 22.17 33.78 5.40
C GLY A 272 23.51 34.51 5.23
N MET A 273 24.18 34.39 4.09
CA MET A 273 25.48 35.01 3.78
C MET A 273 25.40 36.10 2.70
N ASP A 274 24.27 36.28 2.03
CA ASP A 274 24.03 37.37 1.08
C ASP A 274 23.03 38.38 1.65
N LEU A 275 23.53 39.32 2.46
CA LEU A 275 23.41 40.79 2.29
C LEU A 275 23.73 41.51 3.61
N ASP A 276 24.94 42.08 3.61
CA ASP A 276 25.46 43.26 4.34
C ASP A 276 25.29 43.39 5.87
#